data_AF-A0A6I4SNA2-F1
#
_entry.id   AF-A0A6I4SNA2-F1
#
_cell.length_a   1.000
_cell.length_b   1.000
_cell.length_c   1.000
_cell.angle_alpha   90.00
_cell.angle_beta   90.00
_cell.angle_gamma   90.00
#
_symmetry.space_group_name_H-M   'P 1'
#
loop_
_entity.id
_entity.type
_entity.pdbx_description
1 polymer ?
#
loop_
_entity_poly.entity_id
_entity_poly.type
_entity_poly.pdbx_seq_one_letter_code
_entity_poly.pdbx_strand_id
1 'polypeptide(L)'
;MRKIIGSICAAAMLAPTPTGFAQTTRAQGERLVTSDYGDLCRRPAALPDLGREPDIREQQNVRRDRMDREGAPASPPVAMAVASPPPPPPPSPSPPPTPPHAIAAEGTSSESVGAYASGERSAKTSSPETRSMPGYPRPMPRPEPRPEPGPQSGLLTAGEHDDLLNPELYADYVRNSGLGQSARDLPLLDTERLLTIVAKDRRGQAMPFVPIEVRCANGRSIILDTVADGSSVFFPKLDRLGSKVQVRAGNSNWRSVDLASVNGTQTISFTLGGGAERVRKLDLALVVDVTGSMSDELRFLQAELTSIVDALNRRHRNLDIRVGFTFYRDQGDQFVTRTYPLSSDIAAAKGHIAQQSANGGGDYPEAMQDALIRAAGQPWRDDAVKSLLLVADAPPHDQDIGMTWRAAEHLRAERVHIVPVGASGVADMAEYLMRAMAASTQSRYTFLTDDSGIGNPHAKPAVDCYLVTRLDALLRRVIDSQISGRRIEPDRNEIIRSVGQQDAGRCILPTDFGQ
;
A
#
# COMPACT_ATOMS: atom_id res chain seq x y z
N MET A 1 38.50 -51.76 60.51
CA MET A 1 38.24 -53.21 60.62
C MET A 1 36.73 -53.44 60.60
N ARG A 2 36.25 -54.27 59.65
CA ARG A 2 34.96 -55.02 59.60
C ARG A 2 33.66 -54.19 59.59
N LYS A 3 32.57 -54.52 58.88
CA LYS A 3 32.14 -55.53 57.87
C LYS A 3 30.68 -55.08 57.50
N ILE A 4 30.29 -54.92 56.22
CA ILE A 4 29.65 -55.91 55.33
C ILE A 4 28.13 -56.15 55.57
N ILE A 5 27.32 -55.82 54.53
CA ILE A 5 26.18 -56.55 53.89
C ILE A 5 24.92 -56.82 54.76
N GLY A 6 23.66 -56.70 54.32
CA GLY A 6 23.01 -56.43 53.02
C GLY A 6 21.55 -56.95 53.02
N SER A 7 20.82 -56.75 51.91
CA SER A 7 19.61 -57.49 51.45
C SER A 7 18.29 -57.33 52.27
N ILE A 8 17.03 -57.42 51.78
CA ILE A 8 16.35 -57.85 50.54
C ILE A 8 14.84 -57.47 50.65
N CYS A 9 14.15 -57.29 49.49
CA CYS A 9 12.71 -57.46 49.12
C CYS A 9 11.55 -57.15 50.11
N ALA A 10 10.55 -56.32 49.77
CA ALA A 10 9.44 -56.43 48.78
C ALA A 10 8.12 -57.05 49.33
N ALA A 11 7.01 -56.49 48.81
CA ALA A 11 5.62 -56.98 48.77
C ALA A 11 4.55 -56.32 49.70
N ALA A 12 3.73 -55.52 49.01
CA ALA A 12 2.33 -55.13 49.19
C ALA A 12 1.43 -55.92 50.18
N MET A 13 0.44 -55.22 50.77
CA MET A 13 -0.99 -55.58 50.75
C MET A 13 -1.90 -54.44 51.28
N LEU A 14 -2.93 -54.15 50.47
CA LEU A 14 -4.36 -53.90 50.77
C LEU A 14 -4.83 -52.72 51.64
N ALA A 15 -5.73 -51.93 51.03
CA ALA A 15 -6.63 -50.95 51.63
C ALA A 15 -7.76 -51.61 52.46
N PRO A 16 -8.50 -50.83 53.27
CA PRO A 16 -9.83 -50.43 52.82
C PRO A 16 -10.24 -48.98 53.16
N THR A 17 -11.23 -48.51 52.38
CA THR A 17 -11.97 -47.24 52.47
C THR A 17 -12.71 -47.02 53.80
N PRO A 18 -13.08 -45.76 54.11
CA PRO A 18 -14.51 -45.49 54.15
C PRO A 18 -14.96 -44.24 53.38
N THR A 19 -16.22 -44.32 53.01
CA THR A 19 -17.09 -43.41 52.24
C THR A 19 -17.43 -42.09 52.94
N GLY A 20 -17.54 -41.04 52.11
CA GLY A 20 -18.62 -40.05 52.20
C GLY A 20 -18.26 -38.70 52.78
N PHE A 21 -18.19 -37.66 51.94
CA PHE A 21 -19.12 -36.51 51.96
C PHE A 21 -18.87 -35.67 50.71
N ALA A 22 -19.91 -35.56 49.89
CA ALA A 22 -19.92 -34.69 48.71
C ALA A 22 -20.07 -33.24 49.17
N GLN A 23 -19.07 -32.40 48.84
CA GLN A 23 -19.24 -30.97 48.73
C GLN A 23 -18.71 -30.53 47.37
N THR A 24 -19.66 -30.20 46.49
CA THR A 24 -19.46 -29.54 45.21
C THR A 24 -18.85 -28.17 45.47
N THR A 25 -17.52 -28.07 45.42
CA THR A 25 -16.81 -26.80 45.25
C THR A 25 -16.25 -26.76 43.85
N ARG A 26 -16.74 -25.78 43.10
CA ARG A 26 -16.44 -25.48 41.71
C ARG A 26 -14.97 -25.07 41.64
N ALA A 27 -14.08 -26.00 41.34
CA ALA A 27 -12.70 -25.69 41.02
C ALA A 27 -12.68 -24.86 39.73
N GLN A 28 -12.40 -23.56 39.86
CA GLN A 28 -11.90 -22.76 38.77
C GLN A 28 -10.57 -23.41 38.35
N GLY A 29 -10.61 -24.13 37.23
CA GLY A 29 -9.39 -24.58 36.58
C GLY A 29 -8.61 -23.35 36.16
N GLU A 30 -7.55 -23.06 36.88
CA GLU A 30 -6.41 -22.35 36.33
C GLU A 30 -6.01 -23.12 35.06
N ARG A 31 -6.38 -22.55 33.91
CA ARG A 31 -5.81 -22.93 32.63
C ARG A 31 -4.31 -22.68 32.78
N LEU A 32 -3.55 -23.73 33.06
CA LEU A 32 -2.15 -23.81 32.70
C LEU A 32 -2.05 -23.33 31.26
N VAL A 33 -1.47 -22.14 31.10
CA VAL A 33 -1.08 -21.58 29.81
C VAL A 33 -0.05 -22.55 29.25
N THR A 34 -0.52 -23.55 28.50
CA THR A 34 0.32 -24.34 27.61
C THR A 34 0.87 -23.34 26.60
N SER A 35 2.13 -22.96 26.80
CA SER A 35 2.92 -22.14 25.89
C SER A 35 2.69 -22.59 24.44
N ASP A 36 2.17 -21.66 23.64
CA ASP A 36 1.77 -21.81 22.25
C ASP A 36 3.00 -21.94 21.31
N TYR A 37 3.81 -22.98 21.52
CA TYR A 37 5.04 -23.23 20.73
C TYR A 37 4.75 -23.76 19.31
N GLY A 38 3.49 -24.11 19.00
CA GLY A 38 3.11 -24.79 17.76
C GLY A 38 3.36 -23.98 16.49
N ASP A 39 3.35 -22.65 16.58
CA ASP A 39 3.31 -21.78 15.39
C ASP A 39 4.34 -20.63 15.38
N LEU A 40 5.40 -20.73 16.18
CA LEU A 40 6.48 -19.74 16.17
C LEU A 40 7.32 -19.81 14.88
N CYS A 41 7.87 -18.67 14.47
CA CYS A 41 8.65 -18.51 13.24
C CYS A 41 7.87 -19.05 12.03
N ARG A 42 6.65 -18.52 11.83
CA ARG A 42 5.76 -18.89 10.73
C ARG A 42 6.41 -18.51 9.39
N ARG A 43 6.14 -19.32 8.36
CA ARG A 43 6.35 -18.95 6.96
C ARG A 43 4.99 -18.81 6.28
N PRO A 44 4.84 -17.92 5.29
CA PRO A 44 3.59 -17.85 4.53
C PRO A 44 3.29 -19.21 3.88
N ALA A 45 2.01 -19.57 3.81
CA ALA A 45 1.57 -20.75 3.06
C ALA A 45 1.90 -20.57 1.57
N ALA A 46 2.01 -21.66 0.81
CA ALA A 46 2.25 -21.58 -0.63
C ALA A 46 1.16 -20.75 -1.33
N LEU A 47 1.56 -20.03 -2.38
CA LEU A 47 0.63 -19.37 -3.30
C LEU A 47 -0.01 -20.41 -4.22
N PRO A 48 -1.27 -20.22 -4.63
CA PRO A 48 -1.91 -21.08 -5.62
C PRO A 48 -1.25 -20.91 -6.99
N ASP A 49 -1.34 -21.97 -7.80
CA ASP A 49 -1.04 -21.86 -9.23
C ASP A 49 -2.29 -21.31 -9.95
N LEU A 50 -2.17 -20.09 -10.48
CA LEU A 50 -3.24 -19.44 -11.25
C LEU A 50 -3.32 -19.95 -12.71
N GLY A 51 -2.53 -20.96 -13.09
CA GLY A 51 -2.50 -21.53 -14.43
C GLY A 51 -1.88 -20.58 -15.47
N ARG A 52 -2.02 -20.91 -16.76
CA ARG A 52 -1.48 -20.09 -17.85
C ARG A 52 -2.45 -18.96 -18.22
N GLU A 53 -1.93 -17.75 -18.45
CA GLU A 53 -2.70 -16.66 -19.05
C GLU A 53 -2.97 -16.97 -20.54
N PRO A 54 -4.22 -16.82 -21.02
CA PRO A 54 -4.55 -17.07 -22.43
C PRO A 54 -3.79 -16.12 -23.34
N ASP A 55 -3.38 -16.58 -24.52
CA ASP A 55 -2.59 -15.76 -25.44
C ASP A 55 -3.43 -14.57 -25.97
N ILE A 56 -2.80 -13.43 -26.31
CA ILE A 56 -3.51 -12.19 -26.70
C ILE A 56 -4.46 -12.46 -27.89
N ARG A 57 -4.07 -13.35 -28.81
CA ARG A 57 -4.90 -13.76 -29.95
C ARG A 57 -6.09 -14.63 -29.56
N GLU A 58 -5.93 -15.49 -28.56
CA GLU A 58 -7.00 -16.32 -28.02
C GLU A 58 -8.01 -15.44 -27.27
N GLN A 59 -7.54 -14.45 -26.49
CA GLN A 59 -8.39 -13.47 -25.82
C GLN A 59 -9.22 -12.63 -26.82
N GLN A 60 -8.65 -12.27 -27.98
CA GLN A 60 -9.36 -11.56 -29.05
C GLN A 60 -10.39 -12.45 -29.78
N ASN A 61 -10.14 -13.75 -29.90
CA ASN A 61 -11.08 -14.70 -30.51
C ASN A 61 -12.27 -15.00 -29.58
N VAL A 62 -12.02 -15.19 -28.27
CA VAL A 62 -13.09 -15.32 -27.26
C VAL A 62 -13.99 -14.08 -27.27
N ARG A 63 -13.43 -12.88 -27.48
CA ARG A 63 -14.20 -11.64 -27.64
C ARG A 63 -15.13 -11.67 -28.86
N ARG A 64 -14.67 -12.15 -30.01
CA ARG A 64 -15.52 -12.31 -31.20
C ARG A 64 -16.66 -13.29 -30.92
N ASP A 65 -16.33 -14.46 -30.39
CA ASP A 65 -17.35 -15.48 -30.08
C ASP A 65 -18.36 -15.00 -29.03
N ARG A 66 -17.94 -14.18 -28.06
CA ARG A 66 -18.84 -13.60 -27.03
C ARG A 66 -19.70 -12.46 -27.60
N MET A 67 -19.13 -11.55 -28.40
CA MET A 67 -19.89 -10.51 -29.11
C MET A 67 -20.91 -11.10 -30.10
N ASP A 68 -20.54 -12.20 -30.77
CA ASP A 68 -21.40 -12.89 -31.73
C ASP A 68 -22.53 -13.68 -31.03
N ARG A 69 -22.32 -14.11 -29.77
CA ARG A 69 -23.33 -14.82 -28.97
C ARG A 69 -24.25 -13.91 -28.16
N GLU A 70 -23.73 -12.82 -27.59
CA GLU A 70 -24.46 -11.96 -26.64
C GLU A 70 -25.01 -10.68 -27.28
N GLY A 71 -24.61 -10.36 -28.52
CA GLY A 71 -24.92 -9.09 -29.18
C GLY A 71 -24.13 -7.93 -28.56
N ALA A 72 -23.81 -6.90 -29.34
CA ALA A 72 -23.07 -5.75 -28.83
C ALA A 72 -23.88 -5.05 -27.72
N PRO A 73 -23.38 -4.94 -26.47
CA PRO A 73 -24.06 -4.14 -25.47
C PRO A 73 -23.91 -2.67 -25.86
N ALA A 74 -25.04 -1.99 -26.10
CA ALA A 74 -25.06 -0.55 -26.01
C ALA A 74 -24.77 -0.20 -24.55
N SER A 75 -23.63 0.42 -24.26
CA SER A 75 -23.33 0.96 -22.94
C SER A 75 -24.50 1.89 -22.53
N PRO A 76 -25.29 1.56 -21.49
CA PRO A 76 -26.24 2.53 -20.98
C PRO A 76 -25.43 3.70 -20.39
N PRO A 77 -25.95 4.94 -20.44
CA PRO A 77 -25.33 6.01 -19.68
C PRO A 77 -25.32 5.59 -18.20
N VAL A 78 -24.13 5.70 -17.58
CA VAL A 78 -23.93 5.45 -16.15
C VAL A 78 -24.95 6.26 -15.36
N ALA A 79 -25.98 5.60 -14.84
CA ALA A 79 -26.82 6.17 -13.80
C ALA A 79 -26.00 6.12 -12.52
N MET A 80 -25.45 7.26 -12.11
CA MET A 80 -24.79 7.39 -10.82
C MET A 80 -25.73 6.88 -9.72
N ALA A 81 -25.26 5.90 -8.94
CA ALA A 81 -25.90 5.55 -7.70
C ALA A 81 -25.98 6.82 -6.84
N VAL A 82 -27.19 7.13 -6.37
CA VAL A 82 -27.44 8.29 -5.51
C VAL A 82 -26.67 8.06 -4.20
N ALA A 83 -25.63 8.86 -3.97
CA ALA A 83 -24.93 8.90 -2.71
C ALA A 83 -25.92 9.14 -1.56
N SER A 84 -25.77 8.40 -0.46
CA SER A 84 -26.43 8.71 0.80
C SER A 84 -26.21 10.18 1.17
N PRO A 85 -27.21 10.90 1.70
CA PRO A 85 -27.05 12.31 2.02
C PRO A 85 -25.98 12.49 3.12
N PRO A 86 -25.13 13.53 3.03
CA PRO A 86 -24.09 13.77 4.02
C PRO A 86 -24.70 14.14 5.38
N PRO A 87 -24.03 13.82 6.50
CA PRO A 87 -24.48 14.24 7.83
C PRO A 87 -24.51 15.79 7.93
N PRO A 88 -25.39 16.35 8.77
CA PRO A 88 -25.52 17.80 8.90
C PRO A 88 -24.22 18.43 9.45
N PRO A 89 -23.89 19.66 9.02
CA PRO A 89 -22.68 20.34 9.47
C PRO A 89 -22.74 20.63 10.98
N PRO A 90 -21.59 20.62 11.68
CA PRO A 90 -21.53 21.02 13.08
C PRO A 90 -21.93 22.51 13.23
N PRO A 91 -22.51 22.90 14.39
CA PRO A 91 -22.93 24.27 14.61
C PRO A 91 -21.73 25.22 14.58
N SER A 92 -21.91 26.36 13.89
CA SER A 92 -20.91 27.42 13.75
C SER A 92 -20.52 28.01 15.11
N PRO A 93 -19.22 28.28 15.37
CA PRO A 93 -18.78 28.88 16.61
C PRO A 93 -19.31 30.31 16.77
N SER A 94 -19.66 30.67 18.01
CA SER A 94 -20.17 31.99 18.38
C SER A 94 -19.18 33.11 18.00
N PRO A 95 -19.66 34.25 17.48
CA PRO A 95 -18.78 35.37 17.12
C PRO A 95 -18.15 36.01 18.36
N PRO A 96 -16.92 36.54 18.26
CA PRO A 96 -16.30 37.30 19.34
C PRO A 96 -17.03 38.65 19.55
N PRO A 97 -16.97 39.23 20.77
CA PRO A 97 -17.67 40.47 21.07
C PRO A 97 -17.05 41.66 20.34
N THR A 98 -17.91 42.52 19.78
CA THR A 98 -17.55 43.78 19.12
C THR A 98 -17.29 44.91 20.13
N PRO A 99 -16.27 45.76 19.92
CA PRO A 99 -16.12 47.03 20.64
C PRO A 99 -17.03 48.15 20.05
N PRO A 100 -17.30 49.24 20.79
CA PRO A 100 -18.45 50.12 20.52
C PRO A 100 -18.23 51.23 19.47
N HIS A 101 -19.30 51.44 18.70
CA HIS A 101 -19.86 52.61 17.98
C HIS A 101 -19.02 53.79 17.47
N ALA A 102 -19.31 54.19 16.21
CA ALA A 102 -19.52 55.58 15.78
C ALA A 102 -20.46 55.72 14.55
N ILE A 103 -21.71 56.15 14.80
CA ILE A 103 -22.60 57.16 14.16
C ILE A 103 -22.64 57.36 12.61
N ALA A 104 -23.86 57.16 12.06
CA ALA A 104 -24.71 57.89 11.06
C ALA A 104 -24.09 58.57 9.79
N ALA A 105 -24.77 58.82 8.66
CA ALA A 105 -26.19 58.99 8.30
C ALA A 105 -26.36 58.83 6.75
N GLU A 106 -27.46 58.23 6.27
CA GLU A 106 -28.58 58.84 5.47
C GLU A 106 -28.36 59.18 3.98
N GLY A 107 -29.40 58.87 3.16
CA GLY A 107 -29.72 59.59 1.91
C GLY A 107 -29.95 58.72 0.65
N THR A 108 -31.09 58.00 0.54
CA THR A 108 -32.26 58.28 -0.34
C THR A 108 -32.06 58.35 -1.87
N SER A 109 -32.56 57.30 -2.54
CA SER A 109 -33.53 57.25 -3.68
C SER A 109 -33.48 58.24 -4.84
N SER A 110 -33.58 57.72 -6.08
CA SER A 110 -34.73 57.98 -6.98
C SER A 110 -34.69 57.14 -8.27
N GLU A 111 -35.86 56.61 -8.63
CA GLU A 111 -36.23 55.98 -9.91
C GLU A 111 -36.68 57.01 -10.95
N SER A 112 -36.62 56.65 -12.25
CA SER A 112 -37.69 56.78 -13.27
C SER A 112 -37.09 56.47 -14.66
N VAL A 113 -37.57 55.50 -15.46
CA VAL A 113 -38.85 55.24 -16.18
C VAL A 113 -38.93 55.91 -17.56
N GLY A 114 -39.11 55.07 -18.60
CA GLY A 114 -39.92 55.30 -19.81
C GLY A 114 -39.17 55.34 -21.14
N ALA A 115 -39.69 54.93 -22.31
CA ALA A 115 -40.79 54.08 -22.76
C ALA A 115 -40.80 54.11 -24.33
N TYR A 116 -41.52 53.15 -24.96
CA TYR A 116 -42.00 53.09 -26.38
C TYR A 116 -41.00 52.76 -27.51
N ALA A 117 -41.34 52.11 -28.64
CA ALA A 117 -42.40 51.19 -29.11
C ALA A 117 -42.12 50.80 -30.60
N SER A 118 -42.80 49.75 -31.09
CA SER A 118 -42.99 49.30 -32.50
C SER A 118 -41.80 48.66 -33.23
N GLY A 119 -41.89 47.55 -33.97
CA GLY A 119 -42.98 46.65 -34.34
C GLY A 119 -42.81 46.22 -35.80
N GLU A 120 -42.45 44.96 -36.09
CA GLU A 120 -42.74 44.30 -37.39
C GLU A 120 -42.55 42.77 -37.30
N ARG A 121 -43.37 42.05 -38.08
CA ARG A 121 -43.73 40.63 -37.90
C ARG A 121 -43.36 39.87 -39.17
N SER A 122 -42.71 38.71 -39.06
CA SER A 122 -42.81 37.67 -40.09
C SER A 122 -42.60 36.25 -39.53
N ALA A 123 -43.51 35.37 -39.94
CA ALA A 123 -43.67 33.94 -39.64
C ALA A 123 -42.51 33.08 -40.20
N LYS A 124 -42.20 31.83 -39.85
CA LYS A 124 -42.80 30.69 -39.10
C LYS A 124 -41.67 29.64 -39.01
N THR A 125 -41.61 28.82 -37.96
CA THR A 125 -41.64 27.32 -37.99
C THR A 125 -41.37 26.80 -36.57
N SER A 126 -42.38 26.17 -35.99
CA SER A 126 -42.46 25.66 -34.62
C SER A 126 -41.94 24.23 -34.50
N SER A 127 -41.13 23.96 -33.48
CA SER A 127 -40.96 22.64 -32.85
C SER A 127 -41.35 22.77 -31.37
N PRO A 128 -41.87 21.70 -30.72
CA PRO A 128 -42.72 21.84 -29.54
C PRO A 128 -41.92 22.22 -28.28
N GLU A 129 -42.21 23.41 -27.74
CA GLU A 129 -41.74 23.83 -26.42
C GLU A 129 -42.42 23.01 -25.32
N THR A 130 -41.60 22.36 -24.51
CA THR A 130 -42.01 21.79 -23.23
C THR A 130 -42.25 22.94 -22.25
N ARG A 131 -43.46 23.00 -21.68
CA ARG A 131 -43.85 23.96 -20.63
C ARG A 131 -42.80 24.04 -19.52
N SER A 132 -42.11 25.16 -19.42
CA SER A 132 -41.33 25.52 -18.23
C SER A 132 -42.23 26.22 -17.21
N MET A 133 -42.34 25.64 -16.02
CA MET A 133 -42.93 26.26 -14.84
C MET A 133 -41.98 27.38 -14.34
N PRO A 134 -42.47 28.59 -14.05
CA PRO A 134 -41.63 29.66 -13.50
C PRO A 134 -41.43 29.43 -12.00
N GLY A 135 -40.17 29.28 -11.54
CA GLY A 135 -39.87 29.24 -10.10
C GLY A 135 -38.56 28.58 -9.67
N TYR A 136 -37.84 27.86 -10.53
CA TYR A 136 -36.53 27.27 -10.16
C TYR A 136 -35.36 28.12 -10.68
N PRO A 137 -34.36 28.47 -9.86
CA PRO A 137 -33.11 29.05 -10.33
C PRO A 137 -32.48 28.11 -11.36
N ARG A 138 -32.03 28.65 -12.49
CA ARG A 138 -31.23 27.88 -13.45
C ARG A 138 -30.00 27.34 -12.72
N PRO A 139 -29.62 26.05 -12.90
CA PRO A 139 -28.34 25.57 -12.43
C PRO A 139 -27.24 26.47 -13.00
N MET A 140 -26.35 26.96 -12.14
CA MET A 140 -25.15 27.67 -12.57
C MET A 140 -24.42 26.79 -13.58
N PRO A 141 -23.87 27.34 -14.68
CA PRO A 141 -23.04 26.56 -15.58
C PRO A 141 -21.93 25.90 -14.76
N ARG A 142 -21.79 24.57 -14.85
CA ARG A 142 -20.58 23.91 -14.34
C ARG A 142 -19.38 24.61 -15.01
N PRO A 143 -18.34 25.00 -14.27
CA PRO A 143 -17.13 25.50 -14.90
C PRO A 143 -16.68 24.48 -15.94
N GLU A 144 -16.48 24.94 -17.18
CA GLU A 144 -15.97 24.06 -18.24
C GLU A 144 -14.64 23.45 -17.76
N PRO A 145 -14.43 22.13 -17.92
CA PRO A 145 -13.16 21.53 -17.59
C PRO A 145 -12.07 22.23 -18.41
N ARG A 146 -11.02 22.69 -17.72
CA ARG A 146 -9.86 23.28 -18.41
C ARG A 146 -9.32 22.27 -19.41
N PRO A 147 -8.88 22.69 -20.61
CA PRO A 147 -8.26 21.78 -21.55
C PRO A 147 -7.08 21.08 -20.87
N GLU A 148 -7.18 19.77 -20.69
CA GLU A 148 -6.07 18.99 -20.13
C GLU A 148 -4.87 19.04 -21.09
N PRO A 149 -3.65 19.22 -20.57
CA PRO A 149 -2.46 19.13 -21.40
C PRO A 149 -2.36 17.73 -22.02
N GLY A 150 -1.76 17.63 -23.20
CA GLY A 150 -1.45 16.33 -23.79
C GLY A 150 -0.59 15.49 -22.82
N PRO A 151 -0.77 14.15 -22.76
CA PRO A 151 0.00 13.32 -21.84
C PRO A 151 1.50 13.48 -22.02
N GLN A 152 2.17 13.98 -20.98
CA GLN A 152 3.62 14.18 -20.91
C GLN A 152 4.08 13.79 -19.50
N SER A 153 5.33 13.34 -19.38
CA SER A 153 5.93 13.07 -18.07
C SER A 153 6.29 14.37 -17.34
N GLY A 154 6.29 14.30 -16.02
CA GLY A 154 6.59 15.40 -15.12
C GLY A 154 5.38 16.29 -14.86
N LEU A 155 4.18 15.80 -15.11
CA LEU A 155 2.94 16.53 -14.89
C LEU A 155 2.25 16.07 -13.60
N LEU A 156 2.22 14.77 -13.33
CA LEU A 156 1.55 14.25 -12.13
C LEU A 156 2.32 14.67 -10.88
N THR A 157 1.58 15.02 -9.84
CA THR A 157 2.11 15.36 -8.51
C THR A 157 1.78 14.27 -7.52
N ALA A 158 2.68 14.05 -6.57
CA ALA A 158 2.56 12.97 -5.61
C ALA A 158 3.22 13.31 -4.27
N GLY A 159 2.73 12.66 -3.22
CA GLY A 159 3.35 12.60 -1.90
C GLY A 159 3.86 11.21 -1.57
N GLU A 160 4.66 11.10 -0.52
CA GLU A 160 5.09 9.83 0.05
C GLU A 160 5.03 9.85 1.58
N HIS A 161 4.87 8.66 2.16
CA HIS A 161 4.93 8.43 3.59
C HIS A 161 5.62 7.10 3.90
N ASP A 162 6.56 7.14 4.84
CA ASP A 162 7.33 5.97 5.28
C ASP A 162 6.88 5.57 6.69
N ASP A 163 6.04 4.55 6.77
CA ASP A 163 5.43 4.05 8.01
C ASP A 163 6.45 3.35 8.93
N LEU A 164 7.63 2.92 8.43
CA LEU A 164 8.71 2.41 9.28
C LEU A 164 9.57 3.54 9.86
N LEU A 165 9.63 4.68 9.17
CA LEU A 165 10.28 5.89 9.68
C LEU A 165 9.40 6.65 10.68
N ASN A 166 8.08 6.47 10.60
CA ASN A 166 7.07 7.09 11.46
C ASN A 166 6.17 6.03 12.14
N PRO A 167 6.74 5.08 12.90
CA PRO A 167 6.00 3.93 13.40
C PRO A 167 4.82 4.30 14.30
N GLU A 168 4.93 5.40 15.05
CA GLU A 168 3.88 5.95 15.90
C GLU A 168 2.65 6.43 15.12
N LEU A 169 2.85 7.00 13.93
CA LEU A 169 1.75 7.47 13.08
C LEU A 169 0.99 6.31 12.45
N TYR A 170 1.70 5.28 11.98
CA TYR A 170 1.04 4.09 11.44
C TYR A 170 0.25 3.35 12.52
N ALA A 171 0.82 3.19 13.71
CA ALA A 171 0.12 2.56 14.81
C ALA A 171 -1.14 3.33 15.22
N ASP A 172 -1.09 4.67 15.21
CA ASP A 172 -2.25 5.50 15.45
C ASP A 172 -3.31 5.40 14.36
N TYR A 173 -2.90 5.48 13.09
CA TYR A 173 -3.76 5.25 11.93
C TYR A 173 -4.49 3.90 12.03
N VAL A 174 -3.77 2.83 12.33
CA VAL A 174 -4.35 1.49 12.48
C VAL A 174 -5.36 1.44 13.63
N ARG A 175 -5.05 2.03 14.80
CA ARG A 175 -5.97 2.08 15.95
C ARG A 175 -7.25 2.84 15.63
N ASN A 176 -7.13 3.96 14.92
CA ASN A 176 -8.23 4.91 14.71
C ASN A 176 -9.04 4.64 13.44
N SER A 177 -8.49 3.91 12.46
CA SER A 177 -9.18 3.60 11.20
C SER A 177 -10.45 2.75 11.38
N GLY A 178 -10.51 1.91 12.42
CA GLY A 178 -11.57 0.90 12.58
C GLY A 178 -11.57 -0.21 11.52
N LEU A 179 -10.70 -0.12 10.50
CA LEU A 179 -10.64 -1.06 9.37
C LEU A 179 -10.17 -2.44 9.78
N GLY A 180 -9.33 -2.56 10.81
CA GLY A 180 -8.86 -3.82 11.39
C GLY A 180 -9.96 -4.81 11.81
N GLN A 181 -11.21 -4.33 11.96
CA GLN A 181 -12.37 -5.15 12.31
C GLN A 181 -13.34 -5.36 11.12
N SER A 182 -13.12 -4.67 10.01
CA SER A 182 -14.06 -4.59 8.88
C SER A 182 -13.92 -5.74 7.88
N ALA A 183 -12.74 -6.33 7.76
CA ALA A 183 -12.45 -7.43 6.84
C ALA A 183 -11.85 -8.64 7.56
N ARG A 184 -12.22 -9.83 7.10
CA ARG A 184 -11.58 -11.07 7.56
C ARG A 184 -10.16 -11.13 7.01
N ASP A 185 -9.23 -11.60 7.83
CA ASP A 185 -7.81 -11.79 7.47
C ASP A 185 -7.02 -10.50 7.13
N LEU A 186 -7.53 -9.32 7.52
CA LEU A 186 -6.78 -8.08 7.36
C LEU A 186 -5.47 -8.11 8.17
N PRO A 187 -4.33 -7.78 7.56
CA PRO A 187 -3.04 -7.88 8.23
C PRO A 187 -2.87 -6.75 9.26
N LEU A 188 -2.62 -7.12 10.51
CA LEU A 188 -2.30 -6.17 11.56
C LEU A 188 -0.78 -6.10 11.77
N LEU A 189 -0.16 -5.06 11.23
CA LEU A 189 1.26 -4.79 11.38
C LEU A 189 1.52 -3.96 12.65
N ASP A 190 2.38 -4.45 13.53
CA ASP A 190 2.84 -3.73 14.73
C ASP A 190 4.15 -3.02 14.41
N THR A 191 4.08 -1.75 14.03
CA THR A 191 5.24 -0.90 13.69
C THR A 191 5.96 -0.36 14.93
N GLU A 192 5.30 -0.35 16.09
CA GLU A 192 5.89 0.12 17.34
C GLU A 192 6.89 -0.89 17.92
N ARG A 193 6.80 -2.17 17.52
CA ARG A 193 7.70 -3.23 17.99
C ARG A 193 8.36 -3.96 16.84
N LEU A 194 9.59 -3.56 16.50
CA LEU A 194 10.37 -4.18 15.43
C LEU A 194 11.65 -4.84 15.95
N LEU A 195 12.09 -5.89 15.27
CA LEU A 195 13.44 -6.43 15.38
C LEU A 195 14.18 -6.13 14.07
N THR A 196 15.13 -5.21 14.11
CA THR A 196 15.99 -4.87 12.97
C THR A 196 17.35 -5.53 13.13
N ILE A 197 17.75 -6.34 12.15
CA ILE A 197 19.09 -6.93 12.11
C ILE A 197 19.90 -6.22 11.02
N VAL A 198 21.12 -5.80 11.35
CA VAL A 198 21.99 -5.05 10.44
C VAL A 198 23.30 -5.79 10.23
N ALA A 199 23.67 -6.03 8.98
CA ALA A 199 24.95 -6.61 8.57
C ALA A 199 25.86 -5.53 7.98
N LYS A 200 27.07 -5.41 8.52
CA LYS A 200 28.10 -4.47 8.07
C LYS A 200 29.44 -5.17 7.91
N ASP A 201 30.29 -4.63 7.04
CA ASP A 201 31.69 -5.04 6.95
C ASP A 201 32.53 -4.44 8.10
N ARG A 202 33.82 -4.80 8.16
CA ARG A 202 34.76 -4.26 9.17
C ARG A 202 34.99 -2.74 9.08
N ARG A 203 34.63 -2.11 7.96
CA ARG A 203 34.70 -0.66 7.75
C ARG A 203 33.39 0.04 8.10
N GLY A 204 32.38 -0.71 8.57
CA GLY A 204 31.05 -0.20 8.88
C GLY A 204 30.16 0.01 7.66
N GLN A 205 30.56 -0.46 6.47
CA GLN A 205 29.75 -0.35 5.26
C GLN A 205 28.63 -1.39 5.29
N ALA A 206 27.43 -0.97 4.86
CA ALA A 206 26.27 -1.85 4.70
C ALA A 206 26.60 -3.03 3.80
N MET A 207 26.25 -4.25 4.22
CA MET A 207 26.40 -5.45 3.41
C MET A 207 25.04 -5.88 2.86
N PRO A 208 24.77 -5.66 1.57
CA PRO A 208 23.52 -6.09 0.95
C PRO A 208 23.46 -7.62 0.80
N PHE A 209 22.25 -8.15 0.74
CA PHE A 209 21.93 -9.55 0.40
C PHE A 209 22.60 -10.59 1.31
N VAL A 210 22.84 -10.22 2.57
CA VAL A 210 23.31 -11.14 3.60
C VAL A 210 22.11 -11.87 4.18
N PRO A 211 22.08 -13.21 4.18
CA PRO A 211 20.98 -13.95 4.79
C PRO A 211 20.97 -13.75 6.30
N ILE A 212 19.85 -13.24 6.82
CA ILE A 212 19.57 -13.13 8.25
C ILE A 212 18.64 -14.25 8.64
N GLU A 213 19.09 -15.11 9.55
CA GLU A 213 18.26 -16.19 10.08
C GLU A 213 17.85 -15.89 11.52
N VAL A 214 16.55 -15.95 11.76
CA VAL A 214 15.93 -15.86 13.09
C VAL A 214 15.33 -17.21 13.43
N ARG A 215 15.84 -17.84 14.48
CA ARG A 215 15.41 -19.15 14.98
C ARG A 215 14.61 -19.01 16.28
N CYS A 216 13.42 -19.57 16.28
CA CYS A 216 12.52 -19.60 17.42
C CYS A 216 12.77 -20.81 18.34
N ALA A 217 12.15 -20.79 19.52
CA ALA A 217 12.30 -21.84 20.55
C ALA A 217 11.86 -23.24 20.08
N ASN A 218 10.96 -23.32 19.09
CA ASN A 218 10.53 -24.59 18.49
C ASN A 218 11.52 -25.14 17.44
N GLY A 219 12.65 -24.47 17.22
CA GLY A 219 13.67 -24.84 16.24
C GLY A 219 13.37 -24.42 14.79
N ARG A 220 12.20 -23.84 14.51
CA ARG A 220 11.89 -23.26 13.18
C ARG A 220 12.64 -21.96 13.00
N SER A 221 12.99 -21.67 11.75
CA SER A 221 13.67 -20.43 11.37
C SER A 221 12.95 -19.69 10.25
N ILE A 222 12.96 -18.37 10.33
CA ILE A 222 12.66 -17.45 9.22
C ILE A 222 14.00 -16.94 8.69
N ILE A 223 14.12 -16.84 7.37
CA ILE A 223 15.29 -16.26 6.71
C ILE A 223 14.79 -15.08 5.88
N LEU A 224 15.38 -13.91 6.11
CA LEU A 224 15.25 -12.75 5.25
C LEU A 224 16.65 -12.25 4.95
N ASP A 225 16.89 -11.90 3.70
CA ASP A 225 18.17 -11.34 3.30
C ASP A 225 18.16 -9.82 3.54
N THR A 226 19.34 -9.23 3.79
CA THR A 226 19.44 -7.78 3.94
C THR A 226 19.14 -7.06 2.63
N VAL A 227 18.47 -5.91 2.71
CA VAL A 227 18.30 -5.01 1.56
C VAL A 227 19.57 -4.17 1.37
N ALA A 228 19.56 -3.22 0.41
CA ALA A 228 20.77 -2.49 0.03
C ALA A 228 21.46 -1.71 1.17
N ASP A 229 20.70 -1.33 2.19
CA ASP A 229 21.20 -0.64 3.39
C ASP A 229 21.85 -1.58 4.43
N GLY A 230 21.87 -2.88 4.13
CA GLY A 230 22.42 -3.92 5.01
C GLY A 230 21.49 -4.31 6.15
N SER A 231 20.21 -3.97 6.12
CA SER A 231 19.22 -4.32 7.15
C SER A 231 18.17 -5.32 6.68
N SER A 232 17.62 -6.07 7.65
CA SER A 232 16.37 -6.83 7.50
C SER A 232 15.48 -6.55 8.71
N VAL A 233 14.21 -6.24 8.45
CA VAL A 233 13.21 -5.92 9.48
C VAL A 233 12.26 -7.09 9.70
N PHE A 234 12.16 -7.50 10.97
CA PHE A 234 11.23 -8.51 11.44
C PHE A 234 10.18 -7.89 12.36
N PHE A 235 8.96 -8.39 12.25
CA PHE A 235 7.80 -7.95 13.02
C PHE A 235 7.41 -9.09 13.97
N PRO A 236 7.75 -9.02 15.28
CA PRO A 236 7.57 -10.13 16.20
C PRO A 236 6.17 -10.75 16.20
N LYS A 237 5.12 -9.93 16.03
CA LYS A 237 3.72 -10.40 15.96
C LYS A 237 3.40 -11.10 14.63
N LEU A 238 3.76 -10.50 13.50
CA LEU A 238 3.52 -11.07 12.16
C LEU A 238 4.36 -12.33 11.93
N ASP A 239 5.65 -12.27 12.25
CA ASP A 239 6.62 -13.36 12.09
C ASP A 239 6.49 -14.44 13.20
N ARG A 240 5.69 -14.16 14.24
CA ARG A 240 5.50 -15.01 15.42
C ARG A 240 6.83 -15.37 16.09
N LEU A 241 7.67 -14.35 16.28
CA LEU A 241 8.92 -14.46 17.02
C LEU A 241 8.54 -14.54 18.51
N GLY A 242 8.75 -15.69 19.14
CA GLY A 242 8.51 -15.83 20.59
C GLY A 242 9.32 -14.80 21.40
N SER A 243 9.09 -14.73 22.71
CA SER A 243 9.77 -13.74 23.59
C SER A 243 11.30 -13.76 23.53
N LYS A 244 11.89 -14.90 23.15
CA LYS A 244 13.33 -15.06 22.96
C LYS A 244 13.60 -15.77 21.64
N VAL A 245 14.53 -15.24 20.86
CA VAL A 245 14.98 -15.81 19.59
C VAL A 245 16.50 -15.91 19.55
N GLN A 246 16.99 -16.70 18.59
CA GLN A 246 18.39 -16.71 18.21
C GLN A 246 18.53 -16.12 16.82
N VAL A 247 19.52 -15.25 16.61
CA VAL A 247 19.73 -14.58 15.33
C VAL A 247 21.16 -14.80 14.84
N ARG A 248 21.33 -14.93 13.53
CA ARG A 248 22.65 -14.93 12.86
C ARG A 248 22.57 -14.18 11.53
N ALA A 249 23.70 -13.60 11.11
CA ALA A 249 23.88 -12.98 9.81
C ALA A 249 24.96 -13.75 9.02
N GLY A 250 24.59 -14.33 7.88
CA GLY A 250 25.47 -15.21 7.11
C GLY A 250 26.04 -16.34 7.97
N ASN A 251 27.37 -16.46 7.97
CA ASN A 251 28.10 -17.49 8.73
C ASN A 251 28.52 -17.02 10.14
N SER A 252 27.91 -15.96 10.69
CA SER A 252 28.22 -15.49 12.04
C SER A 252 27.78 -16.48 13.12
N ASN A 253 28.38 -16.39 14.31
CA ASN A 253 27.87 -17.07 15.50
C ASN A 253 26.46 -16.61 15.85
N TRP A 254 25.64 -17.54 16.37
CA TRP A 254 24.32 -17.25 16.89
C TRP A 254 24.38 -16.30 18.09
N ARG A 255 23.45 -15.34 18.14
CA ARG A 255 23.24 -14.46 19.28
C ARG A 255 21.82 -14.65 19.81
N SER A 256 21.67 -14.72 21.13
CA SER A 256 20.34 -14.76 21.73
C SER A 256 19.81 -13.34 21.92
N VAL A 257 18.56 -13.10 21.54
CA VAL A 257 17.89 -11.80 21.64
C VAL A 257 16.61 -11.99 22.46
N ASP A 258 16.42 -11.14 23.45
CA ASP A 258 15.21 -11.08 24.28
C ASP A 258 14.31 -9.93 23.80
N LEU A 259 13.17 -10.28 23.21
CA LEU A 259 12.18 -9.38 22.64
C LEU A 259 11.13 -8.90 23.66
N ALA A 260 11.09 -9.50 24.85
CA ALA A 260 10.18 -9.09 25.93
C ALA A 260 10.80 -7.96 26.79
N SER A 261 12.13 -7.88 26.82
CA SER A 261 12.86 -6.94 27.66
C SER A 261 12.94 -5.49 27.15
N VAL A 262 12.53 -5.22 25.90
CA VAL A 262 12.68 -3.91 25.26
C VAL A 262 11.32 -3.43 24.74
N ASN A 263 10.95 -2.21 25.13
CA ASN A 263 9.86 -1.47 24.50
C ASN A 263 10.39 -0.82 23.22
N GLY A 264 9.64 -0.92 22.12
CA GLY A 264 10.00 -0.27 20.87
C GLY A 264 10.78 -1.16 19.90
N THR A 265 11.45 -0.51 18.94
CA THR A 265 12.33 -1.15 17.96
C THR A 265 13.68 -1.55 18.57
N GLN A 266 14.07 -2.82 18.41
CA GLN A 266 15.37 -3.34 18.82
C GLN A 266 16.27 -3.55 17.60
N THR A 267 17.50 -3.01 17.63
CA THR A 267 18.48 -3.17 16.54
C THR A 267 19.68 -4.01 16.97
N ILE A 268 19.98 -5.07 16.21
CA ILE A 268 21.13 -5.95 16.45
C ILE A 268 22.10 -5.84 15.26
N SER A 269 23.34 -5.42 15.53
CA SER A 269 24.36 -5.24 14.48
C SER A 269 25.37 -6.39 14.46
N PHE A 270 25.65 -6.91 13.27
CA PHE A 270 26.68 -7.90 12.97
C PHE A 270 27.79 -7.26 12.12
N THR A 271 29.05 -7.49 12.50
CA THR A 271 30.23 -7.15 11.70
C THR A 271 30.78 -8.43 11.08
N LEU A 272 30.84 -8.50 9.75
CA LEU A 272 31.25 -9.68 9.00
C LEU A 272 32.65 -9.49 8.38
N GLY A 273 33.31 -10.60 8.08
CA GLY A 273 34.70 -10.61 7.57
C GLY A 273 34.86 -10.31 6.08
N GLY A 274 33.78 -10.34 5.30
CA GLY A 274 33.76 -9.98 3.88
C GLY A 274 33.69 -8.46 3.66
N GLY A 275 33.91 -8.01 2.42
CA GLY A 275 33.71 -6.61 2.03
C GLY A 275 32.29 -6.39 1.52
N ALA A 276 31.75 -5.19 1.73
CA ALA A 276 30.48 -4.80 1.13
C ALA A 276 30.61 -4.79 -0.42
N GLU A 277 29.78 -5.59 -1.08
CA GLU A 277 29.67 -5.55 -2.54
C GLU A 277 28.72 -4.43 -2.98
N ARG A 278 29.03 -3.80 -4.11
CA ARG A 278 28.16 -2.77 -4.67
C ARG A 278 26.99 -3.43 -5.38
N VAL A 279 25.78 -2.93 -5.16
CA VAL A 279 24.59 -3.29 -5.96
C VAL A 279 24.87 -3.03 -7.45
N ARG A 280 24.66 -4.06 -8.29
CA ARG A 280 24.86 -4.01 -9.75
C ARG A 280 23.61 -4.30 -10.57
N LYS A 281 22.54 -4.77 -9.95
CA LYS A 281 21.34 -5.23 -10.64
C LYS A 281 20.09 -4.64 -10.00
N LEU A 282 19.14 -4.29 -10.85
CA LEU A 282 17.81 -3.83 -10.47
C LEU A 282 16.77 -4.65 -11.24
N ASP A 283 15.82 -5.23 -10.53
CA ASP A 283 14.58 -5.73 -11.12
C ASP A 283 13.44 -4.80 -10.72
N LEU A 284 12.74 -4.26 -11.70
CA LEU A 284 11.60 -3.37 -11.52
C LEU A 284 10.35 -4.02 -12.11
N ALA A 285 9.40 -4.44 -11.27
CA ALA A 285 8.08 -4.87 -11.72
C ALA A 285 7.07 -3.72 -11.55
N LEU A 286 6.10 -3.65 -12.44
CA LEU A 286 4.97 -2.74 -12.34
C LEU A 286 3.69 -3.57 -12.32
N VAL A 287 2.95 -3.50 -11.22
CA VAL A 287 1.63 -4.09 -11.07
C VAL A 287 0.62 -2.94 -11.18
N VAL A 288 -0.18 -2.93 -12.24
CA VAL A 288 -0.96 -1.75 -12.60
C VAL A 288 -2.41 -2.14 -12.85
N ASP A 289 -3.29 -1.49 -12.11
CA ASP A 289 -4.72 -1.48 -12.34
C ASP A 289 -5.02 -0.79 -13.69
N VAL A 290 -5.72 -1.50 -14.58
CA VAL A 290 -6.15 -0.97 -15.90
C VAL A 290 -7.65 -1.11 -16.11
N THR A 291 -8.41 -0.98 -15.02
CA THR A 291 -9.88 -0.92 -14.98
C THR A 291 -10.39 0.43 -15.46
N GLY A 292 -11.72 0.58 -15.59
CA GLY A 292 -12.33 1.81 -16.08
C GLY A 292 -12.11 3.03 -15.18
N SER A 293 -12.00 2.86 -13.86
CA SER A 293 -11.82 3.98 -12.91
C SER A 293 -10.47 4.67 -13.07
N MET A 294 -9.45 3.94 -13.51
CA MET A 294 -8.11 4.48 -13.79
C MET A 294 -7.99 5.26 -15.12
N SER A 295 -9.10 5.46 -15.86
CA SER A 295 -9.06 5.92 -17.25
C SER A 295 -8.51 7.32 -17.47
N ASP A 296 -8.70 8.20 -16.51
CA ASP A 296 -8.24 9.59 -16.52
C ASP A 296 -6.75 9.70 -16.22
N GLU A 297 -6.23 8.92 -15.27
CA GLU A 297 -4.80 8.95 -14.92
C GLU A 297 -3.96 8.03 -15.80
N LEU A 298 -4.49 6.91 -16.31
CA LEU A 298 -3.67 5.88 -16.96
C LEU A 298 -2.82 6.43 -18.11
N ARG A 299 -3.35 7.36 -18.90
CA ARG A 299 -2.58 7.98 -20.02
C ARG A 299 -1.38 8.79 -19.51
N PHE A 300 -1.53 9.50 -18.41
CA PHE A 300 -0.45 10.26 -17.78
C PHE A 300 0.52 9.31 -17.08
N LEU A 301 0.02 8.31 -16.35
CA LEU A 301 0.82 7.26 -15.73
C LEU A 301 1.67 6.52 -16.78
N GLN A 302 1.14 6.19 -17.96
CA GLN A 302 1.93 5.58 -19.04
C GLN A 302 3.13 6.44 -19.45
N ALA A 303 2.95 7.77 -19.54
CA ALA A 303 4.03 8.70 -19.85
C ALA A 303 5.05 8.79 -18.69
N GLU A 304 4.58 8.84 -17.44
CA GLU A 304 5.45 8.89 -16.25
C GLU A 304 6.27 7.60 -16.11
N LEU A 305 5.63 6.43 -16.20
CA LEU A 305 6.29 5.13 -16.11
C LEU A 305 7.34 4.96 -17.22
N THR A 306 7.03 5.39 -18.44
CA THR A 306 7.99 5.40 -19.55
C THR A 306 9.20 6.28 -19.23
N SER A 307 8.97 7.47 -18.68
CA SER A 307 10.03 8.41 -18.31
C SER A 307 10.91 7.87 -17.18
N ILE A 308 10.32 7.21 -16.18
CA ILE A 308 11.04 6.56 -15.08
C ILE A 308 11.98 5.49 -15.63
N VAL A 309 11.47 4.59 -16.49
CA VAL A 309 12.28 3.55 -17.13
C VAL A 309 13.43 4.15 -17.94
N ASP A 310 13.16 5.20 -18.72
CA ASP A 310 14.18 5.90 -19.51
C ASP A 310 15.23 6.59 -18.61
N ALA A 311 14.80 7.22 -17.50
CA ALA A 311 15.67 7.92 -16.57
C ALA A 311 16.59 6.97 -15.81
N LEU A 312 16.07 5.82 -15.35
CA LEU A 312 16.85 4.79 -14.67
C LEU A 312 17.95 4.26 -15.60
N ASN A 313 17.60 3.94 -16.85
CA ASN A 313 18.57 3.46 -17.84
C ASN A 313 19.66 4.49 -18.17
N ARG A 314 19.31 5.78 -18.25
CA ARG A 314 20.28 6.86 -18.51
C ARG A 314 21.22 7.14 -17.33
N ARG A 315 20.67 7.17 -16.11
CA ARG A 315 21.41 7.56 -14.89
C ARG A 315 22.28 6.43 -14.36
N HIS A 316 21.83 5.19 -14.48
CA HIS A 316 22.49 4.02 -13.92
C HIS A 316 23.10 3.15 -15.01
N ARG A 317 23.98 3.72 -15.86
CA ARG A 317 24.61 3.00 -16.98
C ARG A 317 25.42 1.75 -16.59
N ASN A 318 25.73 1.61 -15.31
CA ASN A 318 26.48 0.48 -14.75
C ASN A 318 25.58 -0.51 -13.97
N LEU A 319 24.26 -0.31 -13.98
CA LEU A 319 23.30 -1.27 -13.46
C LEU A 319 22.70 -2.09 -14.59
N ASP A 320 22.62 -3.40 -14.37
CA ASP A 320 21.88 -4.32 -15.20
C ASP A 320 20.40 -4.31 -14.75
N ILE A 321 19.56 -3.64 -15.53
CA ILE A 321 18.15 -3.38 -15.23
C ILE A 321 17.25 -4.33 -16.01
N ARG A 322 16.30 -4.97 -15.33
CA ARG A 322 15.17 -5.66 -15.95
C ARG A 322 13.86 -5.03 -15.53
N VAL A 323 12.92 -4.94 -16.47
CA VAL A 323 11.57 -4.41 -16.26
C VAL A 323 10.54 -5.48 -16.63
N GLY A 324 9.52 -5.63 -15.79
CA GLY A 324 8.41 -6.56 -15.97
C GLY A 324 7.09 -5.92 -15.58
N PHE A 325 5.99 -6.52 -16.00
CA PHE A 325 4.66 -5.95 -15.78
C PHE A 325 3.65 -7.02 -15.39
N THR A 326 2.67 -6.64 -14.59
CA THR A 326 1.41 -7.36 -14.42
C THR A 326 0.29 -6.34 -14.48
N PHE A 327 -0.43 -6.30 -15.60
CA PHE A 327 -1.63 -5.49 -15.71
C PHE A 327 -2.82 -6.32 -15.24
N TYR A 328 -3.74 -5.71 -14.49
CA TYR A 328 -4.91 -6.43 -14.00
C TYR A 328 -6.20 -5.62 -14.11
N ARG A 329 -7.30 -6.35 -14.12
CA ARG A 329 -8.69 -5.84 -14.06
C ARG A 329 -9.49 -6.73 -13.12
N ASP A 330 -10.76 -7.00 -13.41
CA ASP A 330 -11.58 -7.89 -12.61
C ASP A 330 -11.97 -9.22 -13.27
N GLN A 331 -12.59 -10.08 -12.47
CA GLN A 331 -13.26 -11.29 -12.88
C GLN A 331 -14.37 -11.00 -13.88
N GLY A 332 -14.36 -11.73 -15.00
CA GLY A 332 -15.36 -11.58 -16.07
C GLY A 332 -15.01 -10.55 -17.14
N ASP A 333 -13.93 -9.77 -16.94
CA ASP A 333 -13.36 -8.88 -17.94
C ASP A 333 -12.65 -9.62 -19.07
N GLN A 334 -12.19 -8.84 -20.06
CA GLN A 334 -11.39 -9.36 -21.18
C GLN A 334 -10.16 -10.18 -20.70
N PHE A 335 -9.57 -9.79 -19.58
CA PHE A 335 -8.55 -10.53 -18.87
C PHE A 335 -8.57 -10.10 -17.40
N VAL A 336 -8.29 -11.04 -16.50
CA VAL A 336 -8.06 -10.74 -15.08
C VAL A 336 -6.65 -10.23 -14.89
N THR A 337 -5.66 -10.96 -15.42
CA THR A 337 -4.24 -10.59 -15.38
C THR A 337 -3.59 -10.74 -16.76
N ARG A 338 -2.60 -9.88 -17.02
CA ARG A 338 -1.71 -9.96 -18.17
C ARG A 338 -0.29 -9.64 -17.72
N THR A 339 0.56 -10.65 -17.75
CA THR A 339 1.89 -10.63 -17.18
C THR A 339 2.96 -10.65 -18.27
N TYR A 340 3.90 -9.73 -18.18
CA TYR A 340 5.10 -9.68 -19.01
C TYR A 340 6.32 -9.95 -18.12
N PRO A 341 7.12 -11.00 -18.41
CA PRO A 341 8.27 -11.36 -17.59
C PRO A 341 9.32 -10.24 -17.49
N LEU A 342 10.02 -10.19 -16.35
CA LEU A 342 11.20 -9.33 -16.17
C LEU A 342 12.23 -9.53 -17.31
N SER A 343 12.47 -8.47 -18.08
CA SER A 343 13.37 -8.47 -19.25
C SER A 343 14.23 -7.22 -19.31
N SER A 344 15.43 -7.34 -19.90
CA SER A 344 16.31 -6.19 -20.18
C SER A 344 15.92 -5.42 -21.46
N ASP A 345 14.89 -5.87 -22.20
CA ASP A 345 14.38 -5.18 -23.38
C ASP A 345 13.48 -4.00 -22.99
N ILE A 346 14.11 -2.85 -22.77
CA ILE A 346 13.45 -1.60 -22.41
C ILE A 346 12.51 -1.10 -23.52
N ALA A 347 12.82 -1.37 -24.79
CA ALA A 347 11.96 -0.95 -25.89
C ALA A 347 10.66 -1.77 -25.91
N ALA A 348 10.76 -3.09 -25.71
CA ALA A 348 9.59 -3.95 -25.55
C ALA A 348 8.76 -3.54 -24.32
N ALA A 349 9.41 -3.26 -23.19
CA ALA A 349 8.74 -2.78 -21.97
C ALA A 349 7.88 -1.53 -22.24
N LYS A 350 8.43 -0.54 -22.94
CA LYS A 350 7.68 0.67 -23.35
C LYS A 350 6.53 0.34 -24.30
N GLY A 351 6.75 -0.60 -25.22
CA GLY A 351 5.71 -1.11 -26.11
C GLY A 351 4.55 -1.76 -25.34
N HIS A 352 4.84 -2.49 -24.26
CA HIS A 352 3.81 -3.10 -23.40
C HIS A 352 2.99 -2.04 -22.66
N ILE A 353 3.64 -1.01 -22.09
CA ILE A 353 2.94 0.12 -21.45
C ILE A 353 1.98 0.78 -22.44
N ALA A 354 2.47 1.12 -23.65
CA ALA A 354 1.72 1.84 -24.67
C ALA A 354 0.50 1.08 -25.23
N GLN A 355 0.45 -0.25 -25.05
CA GLN A 355 -0.66 -1.09 -25.49
C GLN A 355 -1.82 -1.15 -24.49
N GLN A 356 -1.64 -0.61 -23.28
CA GLN A 356 -2.68 -0.70 -22.26
C GLN A 356 -3.73 0.39 -22.43
N SER A 357 -4.96 0.04 -22.05
CA SER A 357 -6.10 0.95 -22.01
C SER A 357 -7.00 0.56 -20.85
N ALA A 358 -7.46 1.55 -20.11
CA ALA A 358 -8.45 1.41 -19.06
C ALA A 358 -9.76 0.87 -19.64
N ASN A 359 -10.23 -0.26 -19.12
CA ASN A 359 -11.51 -0.86 -19.50
C ASN A 359 -11.88 -1.93 -18.47
N GLY A 360 -13.13 -2.38 -18.48
CA GLY A 360 -13.60 -3.40 -17.55
C GLY A 360 -13.88 -2.82 -16.16
N GLY A 361 -13.88 -3.73 -15.18
CA GLY A 361 -14.45 -3.54 -13.86
C GLY A 361 -15.99 -3.63 -13.88
N GLY A 362 -16.62 -3.21 -12.80
CA GLY A 362 -18.08 -3.07 -12.73
C GLY A 362 -18.60 -2.99 -11.30
N ASP A 363 -18.13 -3.90 -10.46
CA ASP A 363 -18.09 -3.73 -9.01
C ASP A 363 -16.77 -3.08 -8.60
N TYR A 364 -16.82 -2.33 -7.50
CA TYR A 364 -15.65 -1.83 -6.78
C TYR A 364 -15.61 -2.68 -5.52
N PRO A 365 -14.90 -3.82 -5.51
CA PRO A 365 -13.42 -4.00 -5.56
C PRO A 365 -12.85 -4.67 -6.84
N GLU A 366 -11.53 -4.91 -6.94
CA GLU A 366 -10.83 -5.39 -8.16
C GLU A 366 -9.87 -6.60 -7.90
N ALA A 367 -9.35 -7.30 -8.93
CA ALA A 367 -8.57 -8.54 -8.75
C ALA A 367 -7.05 -8.35 -8.41
N MET A 368 -6.73 -7.50 -7.43
CA MET A 368 -5.34 -7.21 -6.99
C MET A 368 -4.58 -8.47 -6.53
N GLN A 369 -5.27 -9.42 -5.90
CA GLN A 369 -4.69 -10.69 -5.40
C GLN A 369 -4.01 -11.47 -6.52
N ASP A 370 -4.66 -11.61 -7.67
CA ASP A 370 -4.14 -12.40 -8.78
C ASP A 370 -2.90 -11.72 -9.35
N ALA A 371 -2.95 -10.39 -9.46
CA ALA A 371 -1.84 -9.59 -9.95
C ALA A 371 -0.59 -9.73 -9.07
N LEU A 372 -0.74 -9.69 -7.75
CA LEU A 372 0.36 -9.86 -6.81
C LEU A 372 0.87 -11.29 -6.74
N ILE A 373 0.00 -12.31 -6.90
CA ILE A 373 0.43 -13.71 -7.01
C ILE A 373 1.30 -13.89 -8.27
N ARG A 374 0.89 -13.33 -9.42
CA ARG A 374 1.71 -13.33 -10.65
C ARG A 374 3.03 -12.61 -10.45
N ALA A 375 3.02 -11.46 -9.79
CA ALA A 375 4.24 -10.69 -9.52
C ALA A 375 5.20 -11.43 -8.57
N ALA A 376 4.69 -12.14 -7.57
CA ALA A 376 5.49 -13.00 -6.71
C ALA A 376 6.14 -14.16 -7.49
N GLY A 377 5.50 -14.64 -8.56
CA GLY A 377 6.03 -15.68 -9.45
C GLY A 377 6.98 -15.21 -10.55
N GLN A 378 7.29 -13.90 -10.64
CA GLN A 378 8.26 -13.37 -11.60
C GLN A 378 9.68 -13.90 -11.33
N PRO A 379 10.56 -14.01 -12.35
CA PRO A 379 11.89 -14.59 -12.20
C PRO A 379 12.88 -13.57 -11.61
N TRP A 380 12.68 -13.18 -10.35
CA TRP A 380 13.50 -12.23 -9.60
C TRP A 380 14.95 -12.74 -9.44
N ARG A 381 15.95 -11.85 -9.54
CA ARG A 381 17.38 -12.17 -9.34
C ARG A 381 17.78 -12.05 -7.87
N ASP A 382 18.42 -13.09 -7.33
CA ASP A 382 18.92 -13.11 -5.95
C ASP A 382 19.98 -12.07 -5.65
N ASP A 383 20.68 -11.56 -6.66
CA ASP A 383 21.73 -10.53 -6.53
C ASP A 383 21.28 -9.14 -7.01
N ALA A 384 19.97 -8.93 -7.15
CA ALA A 384 19.36 -7.65 -7.50
C ALA A 384 18.69 -6.95 -6.31
N VAL A 385 18.66 -5.62 -6.38
CA VAL A 385 17.62 -4.84 -5.72
C VAL A 385 16.32 -5.08 -6.49
N LYS A 386 15.24 -5.37 -5.78
CA LYS A 386 13.95 -5.74 -6.36
C LYS A 386 12.90 -4.72 -5.91
N SER A 387 12.21 -4.10 -6.87
CA SER A 387 11.19 -3.08 -6.60
C SER A 387 9.93 -3.41 -7.39
N LEU A 388 8.76 -3.29 -6.76
CA LEU A 388 7.46 -3.51 -7.36
C LEU A 388 6.62 -2.25 -7.16
N LEU A 389 6.31 -1.54 -8.25
CA LEU A 389 5.38 -0.41 -8.20
C LEU A 389 3.95 -0.95 -8.32
N LEU A 390 3.14 -0.78 -7.27
CA LEU A 390 1.73 -1.19 -7.27
C LEU A 390 0.86 0.05 -7.49
N VAL A 391 0.27 0.21 -8.66
CA VAL A 391 -0.54 1.39 -9.02
C VAL A 391 -2.01 0.98 -9.04
N ALA A 392 -2.81 1.51 -8.11
CA ALA A 392 -4.25 1.20 -8.02
C ALA A 392 -5.04 2.26 -7.24
N ASP A 393 -6.36 2.23 -7.43
CA ASP A 393 -7.38 3.01 -6.72
C ASP A 393 -8.38 2.14 -5.95
N ALA A 394 -8.50 0.85 -6.27
CA ALA A 394 -9.43 -0.08 -5.63
C ALA A 394 -8.74 -1.11 -4.70
N PRO A 395 -9.43 -1.61 -3.66
CA PRO A 395 -8.94 -2.74 -2.86
C PRO A 395 -9.19 -4.07 -3.61
N PRO A 396 -8.56 -5.19 -3.17
CA PRO A 396 -9.04 -6.52 -3.54
C PRO A 396 -10.45 -6.77 -3.00
N HIS A 397 -11.16 -7.76 -3.56
CA HIS A 397 -12.40 -8.24 -2.94
C HIS A 397 -12.16 -8.75 -1.52
N ASP A 398 -13.16 -8.60 -0.65
CA ASP A 398 -13.04 -8.93 0.78
C ASP A 398 -12.55 -10.36 1.04
N GLN A 399 -13.05 -11.34 0.28
CA GLN A 399 -12.62 -12.74 0.40
C GLN A 399 -11.17 -12.97 -0.03
N ASP A 400 -10.59 -12.05 -0.80
CA ASP A 400 -9.29 -12.14 -1.43
C ASP A 400 -8.22 -11.31 -0.71
N ILE A 401 -8.58 -10.54 0.32
CA ILE A 401 -7.65 -9.79 1.19
C ILE A 401 -6.57 -10.70 1.79
N GLY A 402 -6.96 -11.85 2.34
CA GLY A 402 -6.00 -12.80 2.93
C GLY A 402 -5.02 -13.38 1.89
N MET A 403 -5.46 -13.54 0.64
CA MET A 403 -4.60 -14.01 -0.46
C MET A 403 -3.67 -12.90 -0.98
N THR A 404 -4.18 -11.67 -1.06
CA THR A 404 -3.40 -10.46 -1.34
C THR A 404 -2.24 -10.31 -0.35
N TRP A 405 -2.55 -10.39 0.96
CA TRP A 405 -1.52 -10.30 1.99
C TRP A 405 -0.51 -11.44 1.91
N ARG A 406 -0.96 -12.67 1.63
CA ARG A 406 -0.05 -13.81 1.45
C ARG A 406 0.92 -13.57 0.30
N ALA A 407 0.47 -13.01 -0.83
CA ALA A 407 1.35 -12.66 -1.93
C ALA A 407 2.40 -11.61 -1.53
N ALA A 408 2.01 -10.61 -0.72
CA ALA A 408 2.94 -9.65 -0.14
C ALA A 408 3.97 -10.30 0.81
N GLU A 409 3.57 -11.29 1.62
CA GLU A 409 4.51 -12.05 2.47
C GLU A 409 5.55 -12.83 1.62
N HIS A 410 5.17 -13.35 0.45
CA HIS A 410 6.11 -13.99 -0.49
C HIS A 410 7.06 -12.98 -1.14
N LEU A 411 6.54 -11.83 -1.58
CA LEU A 411 7.35 -10.73 -2.11
C LEU A 411 8.35 -10.20 -1.07
N ARG A 412 7.94 -10.11 0.19
CA ARG A 412 8.83 -9.79 1.32
C ARG A 412 9.94 -10.82 1.48
N ALA A 413 9.62 -12.11 1.46
CA ALA A 413 10.62 -13.18 1.57
C ALA A 413 11.64 -13.13 0.41
N GLU A 414 11.20 -12.67 -0.76
CA GLU A 414 12.03 -12.44 -1.94
C GLU A 414 12.83 -11.12 -1.90
N ARG A 415 12.71 -10.28 -0.85
CA ARG A 415 13.27 -8.92 -0.76
C ARG A 415 12.73 -7.92 -1.81
N VAL A 416 11.51 -8.12 -2.28
CA VAL A 416 10.86 -7.14 -3.16
C VAL A 416 10.31 -6.00 -2.32
N HIS A 417 10.75 -4.77 -2.57
CA HIS A 417 10.13 -3.57 -2.03
C HIS A 417 8.84 -3.27 -2.78
N ILE A 418 7.68 -3.39 -2.13
CA ILE A 418 6.41 -2.95 -2.71
C ILE A 418 6.31 -1.43 -2.49
N VAL A 419 6.24 -0.66 -3.58
CA VAL A 419 6.05 0.79 -3.58
C VAL A 419 4.66 1.05 -4.15
N PRO A 420 3.63 1.16 -3.31
CA PRO A 420 2.30 1.47 -3.80
C PRO A 420 2.20 2.93 -4.24
N VAL A 421 1.39 3.16 -5.27
CA VAL A 421 0.97 4.46 -5.81
C VAL A 421 -0.55 4.49 -5.76
N GLY A 422 -1.10 5.07 -4.69
CA GLY A 422 -2.53 5.31 -4.57
C GLY A 422 -2.98 6.34 -5.61
N ALA A 423 -3.88 5.95 -6.50
CA ALA A 423 -4.43 6.83 -7.54
C ALA A 423 -5.68 7.59 -7.06
N SER A 424 -6.37 8.27 -7.98
CA SER A 424 -7.60 9.02 -7.69
C SER A 424 -8.65 8.16 -7.02
N GLY A 425 -9.30 8.69 -5.98
CA GLY A 425 -10.36 7.97 -5.29
C GLY A 425 -9.94 6.69 -4.55
N VAL A 426 -8.65 6.53 -4.20
CA VAL A 426 -8.17 5.35 -3.46
C VAL A 426 -9.02 5.04 -2.23
N ALA A 427 -9.55 3.82 -2.13
CA ALA A 427 -10.33 3.41 -0.97
C ALA A 427 -9.48 3.34 0.30
N ASP A 428 -10.10 3.60 1.45
CA ASP A 428 -9.48 3.45 2.77
C ASP A 428 -8.88 2.05 2.98
N MET A 429 -9.58 1.00 2.52
CA MET A 429 -9.08 -0.38 2.58
C MET A 429 -7.88 -0.61 1.67
N ALA A 430 -7.86 0.00 0.48
CA ALA A 430 -6.74 -0.08 -0.45
C ALA A 430 -5.52 0.64 0.14
N GLU A 431 -5.70 1.86 0.67
CA GLU A 431 -4.65 2.61 1.36
C GLU A 431 -4.09 1.78 2.54
N TYR A 432 -4.95 1.19 3.37
CA TYR A 432 -4.52 0.37 4.49
C TYR A 432 -3.62 -0.79 4.05
N LEU A 433 -4.07 -1.58 3.07
CA LEU A 433 -3.32 -2.72 2.55
C LEU A 433 -2.01 -2.28 1.88
N MET A 434 -2.06 -1.21 1.09
CA MET A 434 -0.88 -0.64 0.43
C MET A 434 0.18 -0.20 1.45
N ARG A 435 -0.21 0.53 2.49
CA ARG A 435 0.68 0.97 3.57
C ARG A 435 1.27 -0.22 4.33
N ALA A 436 0.45 -1.22 4.67
CA ALA A 436 0.91 -2.45 5.32
C ALA A 436 1.92 -3.22 4.44
N MET A 437 1.67 -3.32 3.13
CA MET A 437 2.57 -3.97 2.17
C MET A 437 3.88 -3.19 2.02
N ALA A 438 3.82 -1.86 1.94
CA ALA A 438 5.01 -1.01 1.89
C ALA A 438 5.87 -1.18 3.14
N ALA A 439 5.28 -1.06 4.33
CA ALA A 439 5.99 -1.19 5.60
C ALA A 439 6.59 -2.60 5.79
N SER A 440 5.81 -3.66 5.53
CA SER A 440 6.30 -5.04 5.68
C SER A 440 7.44 -5.40 4.71
N THR A 441 7.55 -4.70 3.59
CA THR A 441 8.61 -4.86 2.59
C THR A 441 9.71 -3.79 2.64
N GLN A 442 9.82 -3.07 3.77
CA GLN A 442 10.83 -2.01 3.98
C GLN A 442 10.82 -0.93 2.89
N SER A 443 9.62 -0.49 2.53
CA SER A 443 9.34 0.50 1.50
C SER A 443 8.42 1.59 2.04
N ARG A 444 7.97 2.49 1.17
CA ARG A 444 7.11 3.63 1.51
C ARG A 444 5.86 3.66 0.65
N TYR A 445 4.78 4.17 1.21
CA TYR A 445 3.54 4.45 0.50
C TYR A 445 3.69 5.75 -0.30
N THR A 446 3.22 5.76 -1.54
CA THR A 446 3.16 6.95 -2.39
C THR A 446 1.74 7.12 -2.92
N PHE A 447 1.33 8.34 -3.20
CA PHE A 447 -0.03 8.64 -3.64
C PHE A 447 -0.04 9.89 -4.52
N LEU A 448 -0.93 9.92 -5.49
CA LEU A 448 -1.14 11.07 -6.36
C LEU A 448 -1.84 12.21 -5.60
N THR A 449 -1.61 13.44 -6.03
CA THR A 449 -2.25 14.63 -5.46
C THR A 449 -2.84 15.54 -6.53
N ASP A 450 -3.83 16.34 -6.13
CA ASP A 450 -4.53 17.29 -7.01
C ASP A 450 -3.69 18.50 -7.47
N ASP A 451 -2.45 18.65 -6.99
CA ASP A 451 -1.61 19.82 -7.29
C ASP A 451 -1.29 19.97 -8.78
N SER A 452 -1.33 18.87 -9.54
CA SER A 452 -1.21 18.85 -11.00
C SER A 452 -2.46 19.36 -11.74
N GLY A 453 -3.64 19.27 -11.09
CA GLY A 453 -4.93 19.51 -11.72
C GLY A 453 -5.32 18.51 -12.81
N ILE A 454 -4.69 17.32 -12.84
CA ILE A 454 -4.91 16.25 -13.80
C ILE A 454 -5.62 15.10 -13.12
N GLY A 455 -6.60 14.52 -13.80
CA GLY A 455 -7.39 13.42 -13.26
C GLY A 455 -8.54 13.89 -12.38
N ASN A 456 -9.26 12.91 -11.83
CA ASN A 456 -10.33 13.12 -10.88
C ASN A 456 -9.77 13.63 -9.55
N PRO A 457 -10.62 14.18 -8.66
CA PRO A 457 -10.19 14.57 -7.32
C PRO A 457 -9.57 13.38 -6.57
N HIS A 458 -8.40 13.60 -6.00
CA HIS A 458 -7.69 12.60 -5.22
C HIS A 458 -8.20 12.61 -3.77
N ALA A 459 -8.36 11.42 -3.18
CA ALA A 459 -8.70 11.31 -1.77
C ALA A 459 -7.60 11.96 -0.93
N LYS A 460 -7.97 12.70 0.13
CA LYS A 460 -6.98 13.20 1.08
C LYS A 460 -6.38 11.98 1.79
N PRO A 461 -5.05 11.73 1.69
CA PRO A 461 -4.43 10.56 2.31
C PRO A 461 -4.56 10.64 3.83
N ALA A 462 -4.64 9.50 4.51
CA ALA A 462 -4.61 9.41 5.96
C ALA A 462 -3.16 9.53 6.50
N VAL A 463 -2.49 10.62 6.11
CA VAL A 463 -1.09 10.93 6.39
C VAL A 463 -0.97 12.37 6.91
N ASP A 464 -0.36 12.53 8.08
CA ASP A 464 -0.28 13.81 8.78
C ASP A 464 0.80 14.75 8.24
N CYS A 465 1.87 14.20 7.67
CA CYS A 465 2.91 14.99 7.05
C CYS A 465 3.49 14.35 5.79
N TYR A 466 3.70 15.16 4.76
CA TYR A 466 4.32 14.76 3.50
C TYR A 466 4.74 15.99 2.69
N LEU A 467 5.66 15.78 1.73
CA LEU A 467 6.03 16.77 0.73
C LEU A 467 5.41 16.38 -0.60
N VAL A 468 4.79 17.34 -1.27
CA VAL A 468 4.30 17.18 -2.64
C VAL A 468 5.43 17.52 -3.60
N THR A 469 5.72 16.60 -4.50
CA THR A 469 6.68 16.78 -5.60
C THR A 469 6.09 16.19 -6.89
N ARG A 470 6.82 16.26 -8.01
CA ARG A 470 6.41 15.54 -9.22
C ARG A 470 6.58 14.03 -9.04
N LEU A 471 5.63 13.25 -9.54
CA LEU A 471 5.61 11.79 -9.41
C LEU A 471 6.86 11.13 -9.99
N ASP A 472 7.31 11.54 -11.17
CA ASP A 472 8.51 11.02 -11.82
C ASP A 472 9.76 11.18 -10.94
N ALA A 473 9.93 12.37 -10.36
CA ALA A 473 11.02 12.69 -9.46
C ALA A 473 10.91 11.88 -8.16
N LEU A 474 9.70 11.78 -7.60
CA LEU A 474 9.43 11.00 -6.39
C LEU A 474 9.80 9.53 -6.58
N LEU A 475 9.19 8.84 -7.55
CA LEU A 475 9.43 7.41 -7.77
C LEU A 475 10.90 7.14 -8.11
N ARG A 476 11.53 8.04 -8.87
CA ARG A 476 12.98 7.96 -9.11
C ARG A 476 13.79 8.04 -7.81
N ARG A 477 13.48 8.96 -6.89
CA ARG A 477 14.18 9.07 -5.59
C ARG A 477 13.96 7.82 -4.73
N VAL A 478 12.75 7.24 -4.74
CA VAL A 478 12.46 5.99 -4.04
C VAL A 478 13.33 4.85 -4.56
N ILE A 479 13.39 4.67 -5.88
CA ILE A 479 14.20 3.62 -6.52
C ILE A 479 15.70 3.89 -6.29
N ASP A 480 16.17 5.14 -6.45
CA ASP A 480 17.56 5.51 -6.14
C ASP A 480 17.90 5.25 -4.66
N SER A 481 16.93 5.42 -3.74
CA SER A 481 17.10 5.11 -2.32
C SER A 481 17.27 3.61 -2.08
N GLN A 482 16.43 2.79 -2.72
CA GLN A 482 16.48 1.33 -2.66
C GLN A 482 17.78 0.77 -3.27
N ILE A 483 18.30 1.37 -4.35
CA ILE A 483 19.58 0.97 -4.96
C ILE A 483 20.76 1.33 -4.07
N SER A 484 20.76 2.54 -3.51
CA SER A 484 21.89 3.07 -2.75
C SER A 484 21.93 2.62 -1.29
N GLY A 485 20.83 2.05 -0.77
CA GLY A 485 20.68 1.73 0.64
C GLY A 485 20.64 2.98 1.52
N ARG A 486 20.27 4.14 0.96
CA ARG A 486 20.22 5.42 1.68
C ARG A 486 18.98 6.17 1.27
N ARG A 487 18.24 6.70 2.24
CA ARG A 487 17.08 7.55 1.98
C ARG A 487 17.54 8.84 1.27
N ILE A 488 16.88 9.19 0.17
CA ILE A 488 17.10 10.40 -0.62
C ILE A 488 15.84 11.27 -0.50
N GLU A 489 16.01 12.45 0.08
CA GLU A 489 14.97 13.47 0.21
C GLU A 489 14.88 14.35 -1.03
N PRO A 490 13.72 14.99 -1.30
CA PRO A 490 13.61 15.98 -2.35
C PRO A 490 14.50 17.20 -2.07
N ASP A 491 15.07 17.76 -3.13
CA ASP A 491 15.71 19.07 -3.07
C ASP A 491 14.64 20.17 -2.88
N ARG A 492 15.01 21.32 -2.30
CA ARG A 492 14.06 22.41 -2.01
C ARG A 492 13.29 22.90 -3.23
N ASN A 493 13.90 22.85 -4.41
CA ASN A 493 13.28 23.26 -5.67
C ASN A 493 12.37 22.18 -6.29
N GLU A 494 12.38 20.95 -5.77
CA GLU A 494 11.46 19.88 -6.17
C GLU A 494 10.15 19.92 -5.37
N ILE A 495 10.12 20.64 -4.24
CA ILE A 495 8.97 20.73 -3.34
C ILE A 495 7.96 21.75 -3.88
N ILE A 496 6.77 21.26 -4.21
CA ILE A 496 5.63 22.06 -4.68
C ILE A 496 4.82 22.57 -3.49
N ARG A 497 4.57 21.70 -2.51
CA ARG A 497 3.79 22.00 -1.31
C ARG A 497 4.23 21.10 -0.16
N SER A 498 4.08 21.59 1.07
CA SER A 498 4.31 20.80 2.28
C SER A 498 3.00 20.65 3.07
N VAL A 499 2.78 19.46 3.63
CA VAL A 499 1.73 19.18 4.61
C VAL A 499 2.40 18.74 5.90
N GLY A 500 1.97 19.33 7.01
CA GLY A 500 2.63 19.15 8.30
C GLY A 500 4.07 19.67 8.31
N GLN A 501 4.80 19.34 9.38
CA GLN A 501 6.23 19.59 9.49
C GLN A 501 6.97 18.25 9.53
N GLN A 502 8.11 18.17 8.83
CA GLN A 502 8.95 16.98 8.83
C GLN A 502 10.43 17.33 8.76
N ASP A 503 11.26 16.42 9.25
CA ASP A 503 12.71 16.43 9.11
C ASP A 503 13.16 15.09 8.51
N ALA A 504 13.70 15.14 7.28
CA ALA A 504 14.18 13.98 6.53
C ALA A 504 13.19 12.79 6.49
N GLY A 505 11.92 13.06 6.13
CA GLY A 505 10.86 12.05 6.06
C GLY A 505 10.17 11.74 7.39
N ARG A 506 10.72 12.19 8.52
CA ARG A 506 10.13 11.98 9.84
C ARG A 506 9.23 13.15 10.23
N CYS A 507 7.97 12.89 10.52
CA CYS A 507 7.02 13.89 10.97
C CYS A 507 7.41 14.46 12.34
N ILE A 508 7.29 15.78 12.48
CA ILE A 508 7.43 16.48 13.76
C ILE A 508 6.04 16.50 14.39
N LEU A 509 5.85 15.66 15.41
CA LEU A 509 4.57 15.50 16.08
C LEU A 509 4.39 16.55 17.19
N PRO A 510 3.16 17.03 17.43
CA PRO A 510 2.89 17.92 18.53
C PRO A 510 3.06 17.21 19.88
N THR A 511 3.29 17.97 20.95
CA THR A 511 3.60 17.43 22.30
C THR A 511 2.45 16.64 22.93
N ASP A 512 1.22 16.82 22.43
CA ASP A 512 0.00 16.14 22.85
C ASP A 512 -0.38 14.96 21.93
N PHE A 513 0.45 14.59 20.97
CA PHE A 513 0.19 13.46 20.07
C PHE A 513 0.03 12.15 20.86
N GLY A 514 -1.09 11.46 20.66
CA GLY A 514 -1.40 10.18 21.32
C GLY A 514 -1.87 10.27 22.78
N GLN A 515 -2.23 11.47 23.26
CA GLN A 515 -2.87 11.65 24.57
C GLN A 515 -4.36 11.33 24.56
#